data_AF-A0AAN4Z4H4-F1
#
_entry.id   AF-A0AAN4Z4H4-F1
#
_cell.length_a   1.000
_cell.length_b   1.000
_cell.length_c   1.000
_cell.angle_alpha   90.00
_cell.angle_beta   90.00
_cell.angle_gamma   90.00
#
_symmetry.space_group_name_H-M   'P 1'
#
loop_
_entity.id
_entity.type
_entity.pdbx_description
1 polymer ?
#
loop_
_entity_poly.entity_id
_entity_poly.type
_entity_poly.pdbx_seq_one_letter_code
_entity_poly.pdbx_strand_id
1 'polypeptide(L)'
;RGSTRQLRGYSCGLWTTFHSLSVNAYKQGNNASNASPLPLLSSIRAWVEHFFGCIHCRDHFVKMTTRTFPIELEAKRFDDVFLYLWKAHNIVNARLKGRDTEDPQFLKYQFPARFLCNNCTASDESSIKPFLLSYYSDIKPYTAPVEKANGNKK
;
A
#
# COMPACT_ATOMS: atom_id res chain seq x y z
N ARG A 1 14.24 -1.54 -0.35
CA ARG A 1 15.04 -1.31 0.89
C ARG A 1 15.23 0.20 1.06
N GLY A 2 15.42 0.71 2.28
CA GLY A 2 15.75 2.12 2.53
C GLY A 2 17.21 2.46 2.31
N SER A 3 17.53 3.74 2.18
CA SER A 3 18.90 4.25 2.07
C SER A 3 19.71 4.07 3.36
N THR A 4 19.05 4.08 4.52
CA THR A 4 19.63 3.73 5.82
C THR A 4 18.82 2.59 6.48
N ARG A 5 19.36 2.02 7.59
CA ARG A 5 18.70 0.90 8.29
C ARG A 5 17.40 1.30 8.98
N GLN A 6 17.27 2.56 9.38
CA GLN A 6 16.13 3.11 10.10
C GLN A 6 14.97 3.47 9.15
N LEU A 7 15.26 3.62 7.85
CA LEU A 7 14.30 4.06 6.85
C LEU A 7 13.65 2.87 6.12
N ARG A 8 12.36 3.02 5.81
CA ARG A 8 11.54 2.02 5.11
C ARG A 8 11.48 0.68 5.86
N GLY A 9 11.99 -0.40 5.24
CA GLY A 9 12.00 -1.73 5.83
C GLY A 9 10.60 -2.27 6.11
N TYR A 10 10.37 -2.67 7.36
CA TYR A 10 9.15 -3.32 7.83
C TYR A 10 7.88 -2.56 7.46
N SER A 11 7.83 -1.24 7.70
CA SER A 11 6.63 -0.43 7.42
C SER A 11 6.29 -0.41 5.93
N CYS A 12 7.31 -0.33 5.06
CA CYS A 12 7.12 -0.41 3.62
C CYS A 12 6.61 -1.78 3.19
N GLY A 13 7.19 -2.86 3.73
CA GLY A 13 6.75 -4.23 3.46
C GLY A 13 5.30 -4.45 3.88
N LEU A 14 4.93 -3.97 5.06
CA LEU A 14 3.58 -4.09 5.60
C LEU A 14 2.53 -3.39 4.72
N TRP A 15 2.79 -2.15 4.29
CA TRP A 15 1.93 -1.46 3.33
C TRP A 15 1.77 -2.27 2.04
N THR A 16 2.89 -2.75 1.47
CA THR A 16 2.85 -3.60 0.27
C THR A 16 1.98 -4.84 0.49
N THR A 17 2.13 -5.54 1.63
CA THR A 17 1.31 -6.71 1.98
C THR A 17 -0.18 -6.37 2.02
N PHE A 18 -0.58 -5.30 2.71
CA PHE A 18 -2.00 -4.93 2.80
C PHE A 18 -2.60 -4.56 1.45
N HIS A 19 -1.85 -3.84 0.61
CA HIS A 19 -2.30 -3.53 -0.75
C HIS A 19 -2.46 -4.80 -1.60
N SER A 20 -1.48 -5.71 -1.58
CA SER A 20 -1.59 -7.01 -2.26
C SER A 20 -2.78 -7.84 -1.77
N LEU A 21 -3.02 -7.89 -0.45
CA LEU A 21 -4.17 -8.60 0.12
C LEU A 21 -5.50 -8.00 -0.38
N SER A 22 -5.63 -6.68 -0.41
CA SER A 22 -6.84 -6.01 -0.88
C SER A 22 -7.12 -6.23 -2.37
N VAL A 23 -6.10 -6.17 -3.21
CA VAL A 23 -6.24 -6.46 -4.65
C VAL A 23 -6.57 -7.93 -4.89
N ASN A 24 -5.94 -8.84 -4.15
CA ASN A 24 -6.27 -10.26 -4.23
C ASN A 24 -7.72 -10.54 -3.79
N ALA A 25 -8.16 -9.95 -2.67
CA ALA A 25 -9.54 -10.07 -2.20
C ALA A 25 -10.55 -9.57 -3.23
N TYR A 26 -10.27 -8.43 -3.88
CA TYR A 26 -11.10 -7.92 -4.98
C TYR A 26 -11.19 -8.92 -6.14
N LYS A 27 -10.06 -9.45 -6.60
CA LYS A 27 -10.01 -10.40 -7.73
C LYS A 27 -10.77 -11.70 -7.44
N GLN A 28 -10.71 -12.20 -6.21
CA GLN A 28 -11.42 -13.42 -5.80
C GLN A 28 -12.90 -13.17 -5.52
N GLY A 29 -13.26 -12.01 -4.95
CA GLY A 29 -14.62 -11.68 -4.55
C GLY A 29 -15.49 -11.06 -5.64
N ASN A 30 -14.95 -10.72 -6.81
CA ASN A 30 -15.70 -10.09 -7.91
C ASN A 30 -16.87 -10.94 -8.45
N ASN A 31 -16.93 -12.23 -8.07
CA ASN A 31 -18.01 -13.15 -8.43
C ASN A 31 -19.02 -13.40 -7.30
N ALA A 32 -18.85 -12.77 -6.13
CA ALA A 32 -19.72 -12.96 -4.96
C ALA A 32 -20.73 -11.81 -4.86
N SER A 33 -22.02 -12.14 -4.92
CA SER A 33 -23.15 -11.19 -4.90
C SER A 33 -23.28 -10.36 -3.61
N ASN A 34 -22.56 -10.71 -2.54
CA ASN A 34 -22.58 -10.02 -1.24
C ASN A 34 -21.17 -9.58 -0.78
N ALA A 35 -20.24 -9.36 -1.71
CA ALA A 35 -18.87 -8.99 -1.35
C ALA A 35 -18.82 -7.58 -0.71
N SER A 36 -18.39 -7.51 0.55
CA SER A 36 -18.23 -6.26 1.30
C SER A 36 -16.75 -5.89 1.44
N PRO A 37 -16.36 -4.61 1.29
CA PRO A 37 -14.98 -4.17 1.53
C PRO A 37 -14.63 -4.13 3.03
N LEU A 38 -15.64 -4.06 3.90
CA LEU A 38 -15.46 -3.74 5.33
C LEU A 38 -14.69 -4.80 6.13
N PRO A 39 -14.91 -6.12 5.96
CA PRO A 39 -14.22 -7.12 6.78
C PRO A 39 -12.69 -7.06 6.66
N LEU A 40 -12.18 -6.92 5.44
CA LEU A 40 -10.73 -6.84 5.21
C LEU A 40 -10.16 -5.53 5.74
N LEU A 41 -10.78 -4.39 5.41
CA LEU A 41 -10.31 -3.08 5.86
C LEU A 41 -10.34 -2.96 7.39
N SER A 42 -11.39 -3.49 8.03
CA SER A 42 -11.51 -3.53 9.50
C SER A 42 -10.45 -4.43 10.13
N SER A 43 -10.14 -5.56 9.50
CA SER A 43 -9.06 -6.46 9.96
C SER A 43 -7.69 -5.79 9.87
N ILE A 44 -7.43 -5.04 8.80
CA ILE A 44 -6.20 -4.24 8.66
C ILE A 44 -6.15 -3.17 9.78
N ARG A 45 -7.24 -2.45 10.04
CA ARG A 45 -7.30 -1.47 11.13
C ARG A 45 -7.03 -2.10 12.49
N ALA A 46 -7.72 -3.18 12.82
CA ALA A 46 -7.53 -3.89 14.09
C ALA A 46 -6.09 -4.43 14.22
N TRP A 47 -5.51 -4.95 13.15
CA TRP A 47 -4.13 -5.41 13.19
C TRP A 47 -3.16 -4.25 13.49
N VAL A 48 -3.34 -3.10 12.84
CA VAL A 48 -2.49 -1.92 13.09
C VAL A 48 -2.66 -1.41 14.51
N GLU A 49 -3.90 -1.40 15.00
CA GLU A 49 -4.24 -1.01 16.38
C GLU A 49 -3.56 -1.89 17.43
N HIS A 50 -3.55 -3.21 17.23
CA HIS A 50 -3.09 -4.13 18.27
C HIS A 50 -1.63 -4.58 18.14
N PHE A 51 -1.06 -4.59 16.93
CA PHE A 51 0.24 -5.23 16.68
C PHE A 51 1.31 -4.30 16.09
N PHE A 52 0.95 -3.12 15.58
CA PHE A 52 1.95 -2.26 14.95
C PHE A 52 2.82 -1.54 15.99
N GLY A 53 4.13 -1.79 15.94
CA GLY A 53 5.06 -1.34 17.00
C GLY A 53 5.26 0.17 17.12
N CYS A 54 5.05 0.95 16.05
CA CYS A 54 5.16 2.41 16.13
C CYS A 54 3.86 3.02 16.70
N ILE A 55 3.86 3.34 18.00
CA ILE A 55 2.72 3.94 18.72
C ILE A 55 2.19 5.20 18.00
N HIS A 56 3.06 6.17 17.73
CA HIS A 56 2.67 7.41 17.07
C HIS A 56 2.10 7.20 15.64
N CYS A 57 2.61 6.19 14.92
CA CYS A 57 2.12 5.85 13.59
C CYS A 57 0.74 5.18 13.66
N ARG A 58 0.56 4.27 14.63
CA ARG A 58 -0.70 3.60 14.93
C ARG A 58 -1.78 4.62 15.28
N ASP A 59 -1.52 5.52 16.22
CA ASP A 59 -2.54 6.46 16.69
C ASP A 59 -3.03 7.36 15.55
N HIS A 60 -2.11 7.77 14.67
CA HIS A 60 -2.44 8.46 13.43
C HIS A 60 -3.30 7.63 12.47
N PHE A 61 -2.97 6.35 12.28
CA PHE A 61 -3.73 5.45 11.41
C PHE A 61 -5.14 5.20 11.97
N VAL A 62 -5.25 4.90 13.26
CA VAL A 62 -6.53 4.68 13.94
C VAL A 62 -7.39 5.94 13.90
N LYS A 63 -6.84 7.11 14.25
CA LYS A 63 -7.57 8.39 14.14
C LYS A 63 -8.06 8.64 12.72
N MET A 64 -7.22 8.38 11.71
CA MET A 64 -7.62 8.55 10.32
C MET A 64 -8.79 7.62 9.98
N THR A 65 -8.62 6.33 10.21
CA THR A 65 -9.58 5.29 9.79
C THR A 65 -10.85 5.19 10.63
N THR A 66 -10.97 5.96 11.72
CA THR A 66 -12.17 6.01 12.58
C THR A 66 -12.83 7.38 12.63
N ARG A 67 -12.09 8.48 12.36
CA ARG A 67 -12.61 9.84 12.55
C ARG A 67 -12.50 10.72 11.32
N THR A 68 -11.30 10.89 10.75
CA THR A 68 -11.09 11.91 9.69
C THR A 68 -11.27 11.38 8.27
N PHE A 69 -11.18 10.07 8.09
CA PHE A 69 -11.46 9.36 6.84
C PHE A 69 -11.99 7.95 7.18
N PRO A 70 -13.21 7.83 7.75
CA PRO A 70 -13.67 6.58 8.37
C PRO A 70 -13.94 5.48 7.35
N ILE A 71 -13.45 4.26 7.60
CA ILE A 71 -13.63 3.10 6.71
C ILE A 71 -15.11 2.90 6.37
N GLU A 72 -15.97 2.93 7.38
CA GLU A 72 -17.38 2.63 7.27
C GLU A 72 -18.16 3.67 6.46
N LEU A 73 -17.62 4.89 6.32
CA LEU A 73 -18.23 5.98 5.53
C LEU A 73 -17.67 6.05 4.11
N GLU A 74 -16.40 5.70 3.93
CA GLU A 74 -15.68 5.90 2.67
C GLU A 74 -15.67 4.64 1.79
N ALA A 75 -15.76 3.44 2.37
CA ALA A 75 -15.73 2.18 1.63
C ALA A 75 -17.15 1.59 1.47
N LYS A 76 -17.80 1.87 0.35
CA LYS A 76 -19.20 1.48 0.08
C LYS A 76 -19.32 0.44 -1.02
N ARG A 77 -18.46 0.53 -2.02
CA ARG A 77 -18.41 -0.38 -3.16
C ARG A 77 -17.35 -1.45 -2.91
N PHE A 78 -17.47 -2.58 -3.59
CA PHE A 78 -16.51 -3.66 -3.40
C PHE A 78 -15.09 -3.29 -3.86
N ASP A 79 -14.93 -2.45 -4.89
CA ASP A 79 -13.62 -1.94 -5.32
C ASP A 79 -12.98 -0.98 -4.30
N ASP A 80 -13.76 -0.41 -3.38
CA ASP A 80 -13.21 0.38 -2.28
C ASP A 80 -12.33 -0.46 -1.33
N VAL A 81 -12.39 -1.80 -1.40
CA VAL A 81 -11.51 -2.69 -0.62
C VAL A 81 -10.03 -2.37 -0.84
N PHE A 82 -9.62 -1.96 -2.05
CA PHE A 82 -8.25 -1.53 -2.36
C PHE A 82 -8.15 -0.03 -2.61
N LEU A 83 -9.19 0.62 -3.17
CA LEU A 83 -9.16 2.07 -3.40
C LEU A 83 -9.12 2.87 -2.10
N TYR A 84 -9.83 2.44 -1.05
CA TYR A 84 -9.76 3.10 0.26
C TYR A 84 -8.33 3.07 0.81
N LEU A 85 -7.68 1.90 0.76
CA LEU A 85 -6.33 1.74 1.28
C LEU A 85 -5.33 2.60 0.50
N TRP A 86 -5.51 2.73 -0.82
CA TRP A 86 -4.73 3.62 -1.67
C TRP A 86 -4.91 5.10 -1.26
N LYS A 87 -6.15 5.58 -1.14
CA LYS A 87 -6.44 6.96 -0.67
C LYS A 87 -5.84 7.22 0.70
N ALA A 88 -6.06 6.32 1.65
CA ALA A 88 -5.53 6.40 3.01
C ALA A 88 -3.99 6.48 3.03
N HIS A 89 -3.31 5.66 2.23
CA HIS A 89 -1.84 5.72 2.12
C HIS A 89 -1.38 7.04 1.50
N ASN A 90 -2.12 7.60 0.56
CA ASN A 90 -1.83 8.90 -0.03
C ASN A 90 -2.02 10.08 0.94
N ILE A 91 -3.01 10.01 1.84
CA ILE A 91 -3.14 10.95 2.97
C ILE A 91 -1.89 10.88 3.86
N VAL A 92 -1.41 9.66 4.17
CA VAL A 92 -0.18 9.47 4.95
C VAL A 92 1.04 10.01 4.22
N ASN A 93 1.17 9.77 2.91
CA ASN A 93 2.27 10.29 2.10
C ASN A 93 2.29 11.82 2.09
N ALA A 94 1.13 12.47 1.95
CA ALA A 94 1.03 13.94 2.00
C ALA A 94 1.51 14.50 3.35
N ARG A 95 1.14 13.86 4.47
CA ARG A 95 1.56 14.29 5.82
C ARG A 95 3.07 14.11 6.05
N LEU A 96 3.65 13.03 5.53
CA LEU A 96 5.05 12.67 5.77
C LEU A 96 6.04 13.32 4.80
N LYS A 97 5.57 13.93 3.71
CA LYS A 97 6.42 14.60 2.72
C LYS A 97 7.23 15.71 3.36
N GLY A 98 8.54 15.73 3.11
CA GLY A 98 9.48 16.73 3.63
C GLY A 98 9.78 16.60 5.12
N ARG A 99 9.38 15.51 5.79
CA ARG A 99 9.71 15.25 7.20
C ARG A 99 11.06 14.54 7.31
N ASP A 100 11.68 14.63 8.47
CA ASP A 100 12.92 13.92 8.85
C ASP A 100 12.83 12.39 8.72
N THR A 101 11.63 11.82 8.82
CA THR A 101 11.36 10.39 8.58
C THR A 101 11.22 10.00 7.09
N GLU A 102 11.28 10.96 6.17
CA GLU A 102 11.29 10.70 4.72
C GLU A 102 12.66 10.21 4.28
N ASP A 103 12.69 9.15 3.47
CA ASP A 103 13.93 8.64 2.91
C ASP A 103 14.34 9.53 1.72
N PRO A 104 15.52 10.17 1.72
CA PRO A 104 15.93 11.07 0.65
C PRO A 104 16.01 10.42 -0.73
N GLN A 105 16.21 9.10 -0.79
CA GLN A 105 16.22 8.35 -2.05
C GLN A 105 14.82 7.86 -2.47
N PHE A 106 13.82 7.98 -1.60
CA PHE A 106 12.46 7.51 -1.83
C PHE A 106 11.43 8.53 -1.30
N LEU A 107 11.37 9.66 -2.00
CA LEU A 107 10.46 10.77 -1.66
C LEU A 107 8.99 10.33 -1.69
N LYS A 108 8.18 10.95 -0.83
CA LYS A 108 6.74 10.76 -0.74
C LYS A 108 6.05 11.51 -1.87
N TYR A 109 5.67 10.75 -2.88
CA TYR A 109 4.75 11.20 -3.93
C TYR A 109 3.31 10.83 -3.56
N GLN A 110 2.36 11.56 -4.13
CA GLN A 110 1.03 10.97 -4.32
C GLN A 110 1.20 9.81 -5.29
N PHE A 111 0.87 8.61 -4.82
CA PHE A 111 1.03 7.37 -5.55
C PHE A 111 -0.16 7.13 -6.47
N PRO A 112 0.04 6.63 -7.70
CA PRO A 112 1.33 6.46 -8.36
C PRO A 112 1.97 7.80 -8.72
N ALA A 113 3.29 7.86 -8.62
CA ALA A 113 4.03 8.97 -9.20
C ALA A 113 3.90 8.93 -10.74
N ARG A 114 4.00 10.08 -11.40
CA ARG A 114 3.86 10.17 -12.88
C ARG A 114 4.77 9.20 -13.61
N PHE A 115 6.02 9.01 -13.17
CA PHE A 115 6.96 8.07 -13.79
C PHE A 115 6.56 6.59 -13.67
N LEU A 116 5.64 6.23 -12.77
CA LEU A 116 5.06 4.87 -12.68
C LEU A 116 3.79 4.74 -13.51
N CYS A 117 3.04 5.82 -13.66
CA CYS A 117 1.83 5.85 -14.48
C CYS A 117 1.63 7.26 -15.05
N ASN A 118 2.02 7.45 -16.31
CA ASN A 118 1.95 8.76 -16.97
C ASN A 118 0.52 9.27 -17.12
N ASN A 119 -0.45 8.38 -17.28
CA ASN A 119 -1.86 8.73 -17.51
C ASN A 119 -2.70 8.73 -16.22
N CYS A 120 -2.13 8.32 -15.09
CA CYS A 120 -2.84 8.33 -13.82
C CYS A 120 -2.84 9.74 -13.23
N THR A 121 -3.98 10.15 -12.69
CA THR A 121 -4.05 11.31 -11.79
C THR A 121 -4.64 10.87 -10.47
N ALA A 122 -4.13 11.40 -9.36
CA ALA A 122 -4.56 10.98 -8.02
C ALA A 122 -6.06 11.26 -7.73
N SER A 123 -6.72 12.06 -8.57
CA SER A 123 -8.14 12.39 -8.50
C SER A 123 -9.01 11.53 -9.42
N ASP A 124 -8.44 10.71 -10.30
CA ASP A 124 -9.17 9.92 -11.29
C ASP A 124 -9.09 8.43 -10.98
N GLU A 125 -10.10 7.89 -10.30
CA GLU A 125 -10.17 6.46 -9.98
C GLU A 125 -10.18 5.57 -11.21
N SER A 126 -10.67 6.06 -12.36
CA SER A 126 -10.80 5.25 -13.58
C SER A 126 -9.44 4.87 -14.17
N SER A 127 -8.46 5.78 -14.11
CA SER A 127 -7.07 5.49 -14.49
C SER A 127 -6.28 4.78 -13.38
N ILE A 128 -6.61 5.02 -12.12
CA ILE A 128 -5.92 4.45 -10.97
C ILE A 128 -6.26 2.97 -10.76
N LYS A 129 -7.53 2.59 -10.88
CA LYS A 129 -8.00 1.22 -10.67
C LYS A 129 -7.22 0.17 -11.48
N PRO A 130 -7.11 0.27 -12.82
CA PRO A 130 -6.35 -0.71 -13.61
C PRO A 130 -4.86 -0.73 -13.22
N PHE A 131 -4.28 0.43 -12.89
CA PHE A 131 -2.89 0.51 -12.43
C PHE A 131 -2.69 -0.27 -11.12
N LEU A 132 -3.52 -0.05 -10.09
CA LEU A 132 -3.39 -0.73 -8.80
C LEU A 132 -3.56 -2.25 -8.95
N LEU A 133 -4.53 -2.67 -9.78
CA LEU A 133 -4.79 -4.09 -10.02
C LEU A 133 -3.58 -4.79 -10.65
N SER A 134 -2.92 -4.19 -11.64
CA SER A 134 -1.67 -4.74 -12.21
C SER A 134 -0.53 -4.64 -11.21
N TYR A 135 -0.25 -3.45 -10.69
CA TYR A 135 0.91 -3.17 -9.84
C TYR A 135 1.00 -4.12 -8.63
N TYR A 136 -0.11 -4.40 -7.96
CA TYR A 136 -0.14 -5.28 -6.79
C TYR A 136 -0.40 -6.76 -7.11
N SER A 137 -0.80 -7.09 -8.34
CA SER A 137 -0.83 -8.49 -8.82
C SER A 137 0.55 -8.97 -9.26
N ASP A 138 1.39 -8.07 -9.75
CA ASP A 138 2.68 -8.39 -10.39
C ASP A 138 3.87 -8.29 -9.42
N ILE A 139 3.63 -8.29 -8.10
CA ILE A 139 4.70 -8.28 -7.10
C ILE A 139 5.41 -9.63 -7.12
N LYS A 140 6.63 -9.63 -7.66
CA LYS A 140 7.50 -10.81 -7.69
C LYS A 140 8.51 -10.75 -6.55
N PRO A 141 8.83 -11.89 -5.90
CA PRO A 141 10.01 -11.99 -5.05
C PRO A 141 11.24 -11.56 -5.84
N TYR A 142 12.14 -10.81 -5.20
CA TYR A 142 13.45 -10.57 -5.79
C TYR A 142 14.21 -11.90 -5.86
N THR A 143 14.41 -12.41 -7.06
CA THR A 143 15.38 -13.47 -7.32
C THR A 143 16.69 -12.80 -7.72
N ALA A 144 17.72 -12.91 -6.87
CA ALA A 144 19.07 -12.52 -7.27
C ALA A 144 19.43 -13.25 -8.58
N PRO A 145 20.09 -12.60 -9.54
CA PRO A 145 20.64 -13.30 -10.69
C PRO A 145 21.52 -14.45 -10.17
N VAL A 146 21.32 -15.66 -10.69
CA VAL A 146 22.28 -16.74 -10.47
C VAL A 146 23.59 -16.26 -11.07
N GLU A 147 24.56 -15.92 -10.22
CA GLU A 147 25.95 -15.79 -10.66
C GLU A 147 26.28 -17.11 -11.34
N LYS A 148 26.45 -17.09 -12.67
CA LYS A 148 27.12 -18.19 -13.34
C LYS A 148 28.49 -18.26 -12.69
N ALA A 149 28.67 -19.22 -11.79
CA ALA A 149 29.99 -19.59 -11.30
C ALA A 149 30.81 -19.86 -12.56
N ASN A 150 31.69 -18.91 -12.90
CA ASN A 150 32.72 -19.11 -13.89
C ASN A 150 33.65 -20.17 -13.32
N GLY A 151 33.27 -21.43 -13.52
CA GLY A 151 34.15 -22.58 -13.43
C GLY A 151 35.19 -22.44 -14.51
N ASN A 152 36.25 -21.69 -14.21
CA ASN A 152 37.58 -21.90 -14.75
C ASN A 152 38.59 -21.09 -13.96
N LYS A 153 39.42 -21.79 -13.18
CA LYS A 153 40.84 -21.50 -13.03
C LYS A 153 41.57 -22.68 -12.35
N LYS A 154 42.35 -23.37 -13.20
CA LYS A 154 43.45 -24.32 -12.97
C LYS A 154 43.10 -25.72 -12.47
#